data_AF-A0A343JD29-F1
#
_entry.id   AF-A0A343JD29-F1
#
_cell.length_a   1.000
_cell.length_b   1.000
_cell.length_c   1.000
_cell.angle_alpha   90.00
_cell.angle_beta   90.00
_cell.angle_gamma   90.00
#
_symmetry.space_group_name_H-M   'P 1'
#
loop_
_entity.id
_entity.type
_entity.pdbx_description
1 polymer ?
#
loop_
_entity_poly.entity_id
_entity_poly.type
_entity_poly.pdbx_seq_one_letter_code
_entity_poly.pdbx_strand_id
1 'polypeptide(L)'
;MDVIIYKLVQNYIEEKVTDDLKDEFINAALHFNINNDVYKMFSPIEIEYKINKISSGEIKDYVELCSVYGYILFRLIKDNTIKEEDRIEALQIILEINNIITNYIRGIIKEEELFERLMNITTKLNLTKEKNLHIIEKLNS
;
A
#
# COMPACT_ATOMS: atom_id res chain seq x y z
N MET A 1 -10.99 14.99 -3.74
CA MET A 1 -9.59 14.85 -3.30
C MET A 1 -8.74 14.47 -4.52
N ASP A 2 -8.78 15.28 -5.57
CA ASP A 2 -8.43 14.80 -6.90
C ASP A 2 -7.02 15.27 -7.28
N VAL A 3 -6.15 14.32 -7.62
CA VAL A 3 -4.77 14.51 -8.11
C VAL A 3 -3.71 14.84 -7.04
N ILE A 4 -4.08 15.24 -5.83
CA ILE A 4 -3.09 15.55 -4.77
C ILE A 4 -2.35 14.29 -4.29
N ILE A 5 -3.07 13.21 -3.94
CA ILE A 5 -2.45 12.01 -3.35
C ILE A 5 -1.45 11.36 -4.30
N TYR A 6 -1.81 11.20 -5.57
CA TYR A 6 -0.91 10.68 -6.59
C TYR A 6 0.41 11.46 -6.66
N LYS A 7 0.33 12.80 -6.72
CA LYS A 7 1.52 13.65 -6.79
C LYS A 7 2.34 13.59 -5.50
N LEU A 8 1.69 13.56 -4.34
CA LEU A 8 2.39 13.45 -3.06
C LEU A 8 3.16 12.13 -2.96
N VAL A 9 2.55 11.03 -3.41
CA VAL A 9 3.18 9.71 -3.43
C VAL A 9 4.31 9.66 -4.43
N GLN A 10 4.09 10.15 -5.65
CA GLN A 10 5.12 10.24 -6.67
C GLN A 10 6.34 11.04 -6.16
N ASN A 11 6.11 12.24 -5.62
CA ASN A 11 7.18 13.09 -5.10
C ASN A 11 7.92 12.40 -3.94
N TYR A 12 7.19 11.72 -3.04
CA TYR A 12 7.83 10.99 -1.95
C TYR A 12 8.77 9.91 -2.48
N ILE A 13 8.34 9.12 -3.46
CA ILE A 13 9.17 8.09 -4.09
C ILE A 13 10.41 8.73 -4.72
N GLU A 14 10.23 9.79 -5.52
CA GLU A 14 11.32 10.49 -6.20
C GLU A 14 12.34 11.13 -5.26
N GLU A 15 11.90 11.66 -4.11
CA GLU A 15 12.77 12.36 -3.17
C GLU A 15 13.40 11.46 -2.11
N LYS A 16 12.76 10.32 -1.76
CA LYS A 16 13.10 9.51 -0.58
C LYS A 16 13.44 8.06 -0.87
N VAL A 17 13.08 7.53 -2.04
CA VAL A 17 13.28 6.10 -2.37
C VAL A 17 14.28 6.02 -3.51
N THR A 18 15.55 5.80 -3.16
CA THR A 18 16.62 5.54 -4.13
C THR A 18 16.51 4.11 -4.67
N ASP A 19 17.11 3.86 -5.84
CA ASP A 19 17.01 2.55 -6.51
C ASP A 19 17.51 1.39 -5.64
N ASP A 20 18.54 1.61 -4.83
CA ASP A 20 19.10 0.63 -3.89
C ASP A 20 18.19 0.32 -2.69
N LEU A 21 17.19 1.17 -2.41
CA LEU A 21 16.26 1.02 -1.28
C LEU A 21 14.87 0.51 -1.69
N LYS A 22 14.58 0.35 -2.98
CA LYS A 22 13.21 0.03 -3.46
C LYS A 22 12.66 -1.26 -2.86
N ASP A 23 13.42 -2.34 -2.91
CA ASP A 23 12.99 -3.64 -2.37
C ASP A 23 12.74 -3.57 -0.85
N GLU A 24 13.66 -2.94 -0.11
CA GLU A 24 13.52 -2.75 1.34
C GLU A 24 12.32 -1.86 1.68
N PHE A 25 12.07 -0.83 0.86
CA PHE A 25 10.96 0.09 1.01
C PHE A 25 9.61 -0.60 0.78
N ILE A 26 9.47 -1.37 -0.29
CA ILE A 26 8.27 -2.17 -0.57
C ILE A 26 8.03 -3.16 0.56
N ASN A 27 9.07 -3.86 1.02
CA ASN A 27 8.96 -4.80 2.12
C ASN A 27 8.53 -4.11 3.43
N ALA A 28 9.13 -2.96 3.76
CA ALA A 28 8.73 -2.18 4.92
C ALA A 28 7.27 -1.70 4.82
N ALA A 29 6.82 -1.32 3.62
CA ALA A 29 5.44 -0.94 3.36
C ALA A 29 4.50 -2.13 3.57
N LEU A 30 4.80 -3.32 3.04
CA LEU A 30 4.00 -4.53 3.25
C LEU A 30 3.82 -4.85 4.74
N HIS A 31 4.91 -4.82 5.50
CA HIS A 31 4.87 -5.10 6.93
C HIS A 31 4.14 -4.01 7.73
N PHE A 32 4.22 -2.75 7.30
CA PHE A 32 3.52 -1.63 7.93
C PHE A 32 1.99 -1.81 7.88
N ASN A 33 1.47 -2.39 6.80
CA ASN A 33 0.02 -2.54 6.61
C ASN A 33 -0.57 -3.75 7.36
N ILE A 34 0.19 -4.38 8.26
CA ILE A 34 -0.32 -5.44 9.12
C ILE A 34 -0.72 -4.87 10.47
N ASN A 35 -1.96 -5.15 10.90
CA ASN A 35 -2.42 -4.70 12.20
C ASN A 35 -1.52 -5.24 13.33
N ASN A 36 -0.99 -4.34 14.16
CA ASN A 36 -0.13 -4.66 15.30
C ASN A 36 -0.75 -5.68 16.27
N ASP A 37 -2.07 -5.69 16.42
CA ASP A 37 -2.77 -6.67 17.28
C ASP A 37 -2.64 -8.11 16.75
N VAL A 38 -2.30 -8.26 15.47
CA VAL A 38 -2.10 -9.53 14.78
C VAL A 38 -0.62 -9.87 14.64
N TYR A 39 0.26 -8.87 14.73
CA TYR A 39 1.70 -9.02 14.53
C TYR A 39 2.33 -9.79 15.70
N LYS A 40 2.89 -10.96 15.39
CA LYS A 40 3.55 -11.88 16.31
C LYS A 40 4.99 -12.13 15.86
N MET A 41 5.74 -12.87 16.67
CA MET A 41 7.15 -13.21 16.41
C MET A 41 7.39 -13.82 15.01
N PHE A 42 6.46 -14.64 14.51
CA PHE A 42 6.57 -15.29 13.19
C PHE A 42 5.85 -14.55 12.06
N SER A 43 5.20 -13.42 12.34
CA SER A 43 4.47 -12.67 11.32
C SER A 43 5.31 -12.24 10.13
N PRO A 44 6.60 -11.85 10.27
CA PRO A 44 7.44 -11.57 9.11
C PRO A 44 7.44 -12.69 8.06
N ILE A 45 7.66 -13.93 8.51
CA ILE A 45 7.73 -15.11 7.65
C ILE A 45 6.34 -15.45 7.09
N GLU A 46 5.29 -15.32 7.89
CA GLU A 46 3.92 -15.57 7.44
C GLU A 46 3.48 -14.59 6.35
N ILE A 47 3.83 -13.30 6.49
CA ILE A 47 3.55 -12.26 5.50
C ILE A 47 4.24 -12.63 4.19
N GLU A 48 5.56 -12.82 4.22
CA GLU A 48 6.35 -13.15 3.04
C GLU A 48 5.83 -14.42 2.35
N TYR A 49 5.55 -15.48 3.13
CA TYR A 49 4.99 -16.72 2.60
C TYR A 49 3.63 -16.53 1.93
N LYS A 50 2.74 -15.74 2.52
CA LYS A 50 1.40 -15.48 1.98
C LYS A 50 1.47 -14.62 0.72
N ILE A 51 2.30 -13.59 0.71
CA ILE A 51 2.49 -12.74 -0.48
C ILE A 51 3.10 -13.55 -1.62
N ASN A 52 4.10 -14.39 -1.35
CA ASN A 52 4.72 -15.26 -2.36
C ASN A 52 3.81 -16.37 -2.87
N LYS A 53 2.70 -16.64 -2.18
CA LYS A 53 1.67 -17.58 -2.64
C LYS A 53 0.64 -16.97 -3.57
N ILE A 54 0.60 -15.64 -3.69
CA ILE A 54 -0.28 -14.96 -4.64
C ILE A 54 0.10 -15.42 -6.04
N SER A 55 -0.86 -16.02 -6.73
CA SER A 55 -0.64 -16.67 -8.01
C SER A 55 -0.53 -15.69 -9.18
N SER A 56 -1.21 -14.55 -9.08
CA SER A 56 -1.27 -13.52 -10.12
C SER A 56 -0.29 -12.38 -9.83
N GLY A 57 0.57 -12.07 -10.81
CA GLY A 57 1.46 -10.91 -10.75
C GLY A 57 0.69 -9.59 -10.58
N GLU A 58 -0.45 -9.43 -11.26
CA GLU A 58 -1.28 -8.22 -11.15
C GLU A 58 -1.83 -8.03 -9.73
N ILE A 59 -2.23 -9.12 -9.05
CA ILE A 59 -2.70 -9.04 -7.67
C ILE A 59 -1.54 -8.65 -6.76
N LYS A 60 -0.36 -9.23 -6.97
CA LYS A 60 0.85 -8.90 -6.21
C LYS A 60 1.22 -7.42 -6.39
N ASP A 61 1.22 -6.91 -7.62
CA ASP A 61 1.47 -5.50 -7.92
C ASP A 61 0.50 -4.58 -7.17
N TYR A 62 -0.79 -4.92 -7.13
CA TYR A 62 -1.78 -4.12 -6.39
C TYR A 62 -1.60 -4.19 -4.87
N VAL A 63 -1.15 -5.32 -4.34
CA VAL A 63 -0.81 -5.44 -2.91
C VAL A 63 0.38 -4.55 -2.57
N GLU A 64 1.44 -4.58 -3.36
CA GLU A 64 2.62 -3.73 -3.18
C GLU A 64 2.25 -2.25 -3.34
N LEU A 65 1.54 -1.91 -4.41
CA LEU A 65 1.07 -0.55 -4.70
C LEU A 65 0.26 0.03 -3.53
N CYS A 66 -0.81 -0.64 -3.11
CA CYS A 66 -1.64 -0.18 -2.02
C CYS A 66 -0.86 -0.12 -0.71
N SER A 67 0.06 -1.06 -0.47
CA SER A 67 0.91 -1.02 0.73
C SER A 67 1.79 0.23 0.77
N VAL A 68 2.39 0.57 -0.37
CA VAL A 68 3.20 1.78 -0.55
C VAL A 68 2.35 3.04 -0.35
N TYR A 69 1.15 3.10 -0.93
CA TYR A 69 0.22 4.20 -0.68
C TYR A 69 -0.09 4.36 0.81
N GLY A 70 -0.45 3.27 1.51
CA GLY A 70 -0.74 3.29 2.94
C GLY A 70 0.44 3.80 3.76
N TYR A 71 1.65 3.31 3.47
CA TYR A 71 2.87 3.73 4.14
C TYR A 71 3.19 5.21 3.93
N ILE A 72 3.18 5.67 2.67
CA ILE A 72 3.53 7.05 2.33
C ILE A 72 2.49 8.03 2.90
N LEU A 73 1.19 7.72 2.77
CA LEU A 73 0.15 8.56 3.36
C LEU A 73 0.35 8.73 4.86
N PHE A 74 0.70 7.65 5.58
CA PHE A 74 1.00 7.72 7.00
C PHE A 74 2.19 8.64 7.29
N ARG A 75 3.28 8.53 6.52
CA ARG A 75 4.45 9.40 6.65
C ARG A 75 4.08 10.87 6.43
N LEU A 76 3.36 11.17 5.36
CA LEU A 76 2.94 12.54 5.03
C LEU A 76 2.01 13.16 6.07
N ILE A 77 1.14 12.36 6.71
CA ILE A 77 0.32 12.82 7.84
C ILE A 77 1.22 13.15 9.04
N LYS A 78 2.15 12.25 9.37
CA LYS A 78 3.08 12.44 10.49
C LYS A 78 3.96 13.69 10.31
N ASP A 79 4.38 13.95 9.08
CA ASP A 79 5.19 15.10 8.71
C ASP A 79 4.36 16.38 8.49
N ASN A 80 3.06 16.35 8.81
CA ASN A 80 2.10 17.45 8.63
C ASN A 80 2.02 18.00 7.20
N THR A 81 2.37 17.20 6.19
CA THR A 81 2.36 17.60 4.77
C THR A 81 0.94 17.58 4.18
N ILE A 82 0.07 16.73 4.72
CA ILE A 82 -1.35 16.70 4.36
C ILE A 82 -2.12 17.72 5.20
N LYS A 83 -2.98 18.52 4.55
CA LYS A 83 -3.88 19.49 5.19
C LYS A 83 -4.84 18.79 6.15
N GLU A 84 -5.21 19.45 7.25
CA GLU A 84 -6.07 18.82 8.27
C GLU A 84 -7.39 18.28 7.71
N GLU A 85 -8.02 18.98 6.77
CA GLU A 85 -9.26 18.58 6.11
C GLU A 85 -9.14 17.23 5.37
N ASP A 86 -7.97 16.94 4.80
CA ASP A 86 -7.71 15.72 4.02
C ASP A 86 -7.13 14.58 4.90
N ARG A 87 -6.71 14.87 6.14
CA ARG A 87 -6.07 13.87 7.03
C ARG A 87 -7.01 12.75 7.43
N ILE A 88 -8.27 13.07 7.71
CA ILE A 88 -9.25 12.06 8.14
C ILE A 88 -9.47 11.04 7.02
N GLU A 89 -9.63 11.52 5.79
CA GLU A 89 -9.82 10.66 4.63
C GLU A 89 -8.56 9.82 4.35
N ALA A 90 -7.37 10.42 4.42
CA ALA A 90 -6.11 9.69 4.30
C ALA A 90 -5.95 8.60 5.39
N LEU A 91 -6.31 8.88 6.64
CA LEU A 91 -6.30 7.90 7.73
C LEU A 91 -7.29 6.76 7.49
N GLN A 92 -8.49 7.07 6.97
CA GLN A 92 -9.49 6.06 6.63
C GLN A 92 -8.96 5.11 5.54
N ILE A 93 -8.33 5.65 4.50
CA ILE A 93 -7.71 4.84 3.44
C ILE A 93 -6.60 3.94 4.00
N ILE A 94 -5.72 4.48 4.86
CA ILE A 94 -4.66 3.69 5.51
C ILE A 94 -5.26 2.53 6.31
N LEU A 95 -6.28 2.80 7.13
CA LEU A 95 -6.94 1.76 7.93
C LEU A 95 -7.64 0.71 7.05
N GLU A 96 -8.24 1.14 5.94
CA GLU A 96 -8.91 0.23 5.00
C GLU A 96 -7.90 -0.71 4.33
N ILE A 97 -6.77 -0.18 3.83
CA ILE A 97 -5.67 -0.98 3.27
C ILE A 97 -5.15 -1.97 4.32
N ASN A 98 -4.87 -1.50 5.54
CA ASN A 98 -4.36 -2.35 6.62
C ASN A 98 -5.29 -3.52 6.90
N ASN A 99 -6.60 -3.27 6.99
CA ASN A 99 -7.59 -4.30 7.26
C ASN A 99 -7.71 -5.30 6.10
N ILE A 100 -7.69 -4.83 4.85
CA ILE A 100 -7.76 -5.69 3.67
C ILE A 100 -6.56 -6.65 3.64
N ILE A 101 -5.34 -6.12 3.76
CA ILE A 101 -4.11 -6.92 3.71
C ILE A 101 -4.06 -7.88 4.90
N THR A 102 -4.32 -7.39 6.12
CA THR A 102 -4.36 -8.22 7.33
C THR A 102 -5.35 -9.38 7.19
N ASN A 103 -6.55 -9.12 6.64
CA ASN A 103 -7.55 -10.17 6.45
C ASN A 103 -7.10 -11.24 5.45
N TYR A 104 -6.37 -10.86 4.39
CA TYR A 104 -5.81 -11.83 3.45
C TYR A 104 -4.71 -12.68 4.11
N ILE A 105 -3.77 -12.06 4.81
CA ILE A 105 -2.69 -12.77 5.52
C ILE A 105 -3.27 -13.79 6.50
N ARG A 106 -4.34 -13.43 7.21
CA ARG A 106 -5.07 -14.30 8.14
C ARG A 106 -5.91 -15.39 7.45
N GLY A 107 -6.05 -15.36 6.12
CA GLY A 107 -6.88 -16.29 5.36
C GLY A 107 -8.39 -16.07 5.54
N ILE A 108 -8.81 -14.86 5.96
CA ILE A 108 -10.22 -14.48 6.11
C ILE A 108 -10.83 -14.20 4.73
N ILE A 109 -10.06 -13.57 3.83
CA ILE A 109 -10.45 -13.30 2.44
C ILE A 109 -9.53 -14.05 1.47
N LYS A 110 -10.02 -14.34 0.26
CA LYS A 110 -9.26 -15.00 -0.82
C LYS A 110 -8.61 -13.98 -1.75
N GLU A 111 -7.78 -14.45 -2.69
CA GLU A 111 -7.04 -13.60 -3.63
C GLU A 111 -7.96 -12.75 -4.50
N GLU A 112 -9.08 -13.30 -4.97
CA GLU A 112 -10.01 -12.56 -5.84
C GLU A 112 -10.65 -11.39 -5.08
N GLU A 113 -11.05 -11.64 -3.83
CA GLU A 113 -11.65 -10.63 -2.96
C GLU A 113 -10.62 -9.58 -2.49
N LEU A 114 -9.38 -10.01 -2.24
CA LEU A 114 -8.26 -9.10 -2.00
C LEU A 114 -8.11 -8.12 -3.16
N PHE A 115 -8.05 -8.64 -4.38
CA PHE A 115 -7.86 -7.82 -5.58
C PHE A 115 -9.00 -6.83 -5.79
N GLU A 116 -10.25 -7.28 -5.71
CA GLU A 116 -11.42 -6.41 -5.85
C GLU A 116 -11.40 -5.26 -4.83
N ARG A 117 -11.11 -5.56 -3.56
CA ARG A 117 -11.06 -4.56 -2.50
C ARG A 117 -9.92 -3.56 -2.70
N LEU A 118 -8.74 -4.01 -3.11
CA LEU A 118 -7.60 -3.12 -3.40
C LEU A 118 -7.87 -2.23 -4.63
N MET A 119 -8.50 -2.76 -5.68
CA MET A 119 -8.93 -1.94 -6.81
C MET A 119 -9.91 -0.84 -6.39
N ASN A 120 -10.86 -1.16 -5.50
CA ASN A 120 -11.80 -0.18 -4.96
C ASN A 120 -11.09 0.95 -4.19
N ILE A 121 -10.00 0.67 -3.48
CA ILE A 121 -9.16 1.72 -2.85
C ILE A 121 -8.59 2.66 -3.91
N THR A 122 -7.99 2.13 -4.98
CA THR A 122 -7.41 2.99 -6.02
C THR A 122 -8.46 3.84 -6.74
N THR A 123 -9.67 3.31 -6.90
CA THR A 123 -10.83 4.05 -7.43
C THR A 123 -11.27 5.17 -6.47
N LYS A 124 -11.35 4.89 -5.15
CA LYS A 124 -11.66 5.91 -4.12
C LYS A 124 -10.64 7.05 -4.11
N LEU A 125 -9.36 6.73 -4.34
CA LEU A 125 -8.28 7.70 -4.47
C LEU A 125 -8.28 8.46 -5.81
N ASN A 126 -9.26 8.20 -6.68
CA ASN A 126 -9.37 8.76 -8.02
C ASN A 126 -8.09 8.56 -8.86
N LEU A 127 -7.49 7.39 -8.71
CA LEU A 127 -6.30 6.96 -9.45
C LEU A 127 -6.73 6.21 -10.71
N THR A 128 -6.23 6.66 -11.86
CA THR A 128 -6.43 5.96 -13.11
C THR A 128 -5.51 4.75 -13.19
N LYS A 129 -5.86 3.77 -14.02
CA LYS A 129 -5.00 2.62 -14.29
C LYS A 129 -3.59 3.04 -14.73
N GLU A 130 -3.49 4.07 -15.57
CA GLU A 130 -2.20 4.64 -16.01
C GLU A 130 -1.36 5.19 -14.85
N LYS A 131 -1.98 5.91 -13.91
CA LYS A 131 -1.29 6.43 -12.71
C LYS A 131 -0.78 5.28 -11.82
N ASN A 132 -1.59 4.24 -11.64
CA ASN A 132 -1.19 3.07 -10.87
C ASN A 132 0.00 2.37 -11.51
N LEU A 133 -0.07 2.12 -12.83
CA LEU A 133 1.02 1.52 -13.59
C LEU A 133 2.31 2.34 -13.50
N HIS A 134 2.21 3.67 -13.60
CA HIS A 134 3.38 4.53 -13.48
C HIS A 134 4.10 4.41 -12.13
N ILE A 135 3.35 4.29 -11.03
CA ILE A 135 3.94 4.08 -9.70
C ILE A 135 4.56 2.69 -9.60
N ILE A 136 3.89 1.65 -10.11
CA ILE A 136 4.41 0.27 -10.14
C ILE A 136 5.73 0.24 -10.92
N GLU A 137 5.79 0.85 -12.11
CA GLU A 137 7.00 0.93 -12.92
C GLU A 137 8.13 1.65 -12.18
N LYS A 138 7.85 2.75 -11.47
CA LYS A 138 8.86 3.45 -10.65
C LYS A 138 9.39 2.60 -9.49
N LEU A 139 8.56 1.75 -8.89
CA LEU A 139 8.94 0.86 -7.80
C LEU A 139 9.75 -0.36 -8.29
N ASN A 140 9.52 -0.79 -9.53
CA ASN A 140 10.12 -2.01 -10.11
C ASN A 140 11.23 -1.76 -11.15
N SER A 141 11.56 -0.48 -11.44
CA SER A 141 12.66 -0.07 -12.34
C SER A 141 13.98 0.06 -11.61
#